data_AF-A0A1F5KMT7-F1
#
_entry.id   AF-A0A1F5KMT7-F1
#
_cell.length_a   1.000
_cell.length_b   1.000
_cell.length_c   1.000
_cell.angle_alpha   90.00
_cell.angle_beta   90.00
_cell.angle_gamma   90.00
#
_symmetry.space_group_name_H-M   'P 1'
#
loop_
_entity.id
_entity.type
_entity.pdbx_description
1 polymer ?
#
loop_
_entity_poly.entity_id
_entity_poly.type
_entity_poly.pdbx_seq_one_letter_code
_entity_poly.pdbx_strand_id
1 'polypeptide(L)'
;MEDELKTLINRLVNIQDEILSKYGLVDIYSSSKIFEIIISDCLNHILLPSHAGSRDGKDDSGEYEYKHYKESSSNHSWTFNDFSDTTIEKLNHCYVVIFAHIEDQKELPEFDWFYQVPGKVMSDYLKQATIKIKNTRKMINVSPSQIEGVLGIKKTFTKNLPCKHFYTSYLKGIFSITRRIEKIVGTKDILTSNKLWEILVSLQTGHKVLSEQKAHDAVDEKGEFYEYKVARNYSWNFEDISPKVLSKFLQEKAVVLAIIDKARMKVLKIFFADPTKVVKRLEEKLEEKRIRFSKEGKIVRRLQVSLSAGDLAKVEASQIFPQ
;
A
#
# COMPACT_ATOMS: atom_id res chain seq x y z
N MET A 1 -19.55 21.41 -3.15
CA MET A 1 -18.65 20.45 -2.46
C MET A 1 -18.21 19.36 -3.43
N GLU A 2 -19.15 18.72 -4.12
CA GLU A 2 -18.86 17.69 -5.14
C GLU A 2 -18.02 18.23 -6.32
N ASP A 3 -18.33 19.42 -6.84
CA ASP A 3 -17.57 20.03 -7.95
C ASP A 3 -16.13 20.40 -7.60
N GLU A 4 -15.89 20.85 -6.36
CA GLU A 4 -14.54 21.12 -5.87
C GLU A 4 -13.74 19.83 -5.76
N LEU A 5 -14.34 18.77 -5.22
CA LEU A 5 -13.71 17.46 -5.10
C LEU A 5 -13.36 16.88 -6.48
N LYS A 6 -14.29 16.94 -7.45
CA LYS A 6 -14.03 16.53 -8.84
C LYS A 6 -12.87 17.32 -9.46
N THR A 7 -12.84 18.64 -9.23
CA THR A 7 -11.74 19.51 -9.72
C THR A 7 -10.39 19.12 -9.11
N LEU A 8 -10.35 18.84 -7.80
CA LEU A 8 -9.12 18.41 -7.11
C LEU A 8 -8.65 17.04 -7.61
N ILE A 9 -9.57 16.09 -7.80
CA ILE A 9 -9.25 14.77 -8.36
C ILE A 9 -8.70 14.90 -9.78
N ASN A 10 -9.31 15.70 -10.65
CA ASN A 10 -8.80 15.93 -12.02
C ASN A 10 -7.38 16.51 -12.02
N ARG A 11 -7.02 17.33 -11.02
CA ARG A 11 -5.63 17.81 -10.88
C ARG A 11 -4.67 16.68 -10.48
N LEU A 12 -5.09 15.73 -9.66
CA LEU A 12 -4.28 14.53 -9.37
C LEU A 12 -4.14 13.64 -10.61
N VAL A 13 -5.20 13.47 -11.40
CA VAL A 13 -5.15 12.74 -12.68
C VAL A 13 -4.08 13.35 -13.59
N ASN A 14 -4.10 14.68 -13.78
CA ASN A 14 -3.10 15.37 -14.61
C ASN A 14 -1.67 15.17 -14.10
N ILE A 15 -1.45 15.22 -12.78
CA ILE A 15 -0.13 14.97 -12.19
C ILE A 15 0.32 13.52 -12.45
N GLN A 16 -0.58 12.55 -12.31
CA GLN A 16 -0.29 11.14 -12.61
C GLN A 16 0.04 10.94 -14.10
N ASP A 17 -0.70 11.58 -15.01
CA ASP A 17 -0.45 11.49 -16.46
C ASP A 17 0.92 12.09 -16.83
N GLU A 18 1.27 13.25 -16.27
CA GLU A 18 2.58 13.87 -16.46
C GLU A 18 3.73 13.00 -15.94
N ILE A 19 3.59 12.45 -14.73
CA ILE A 19 4.60 11.58 -14.14
C ILE A 19 4.73 10.26 -14.92
N LEU A 20 3.62 9.69 -15.38
CA LEU A 20 3.63 8.50 -16.22
C LEU A 20 4.35 8.77 -17.54
N SER A 21 4.02 9.87 -18.21
CA SER A 21 4.63 10.26 -19.49
C SER A 21 6.13 10.52 -19.36
N LYS A 22 6.55 11.24 -18.31
CA LYS A 22 7.94 11.69 -18.14
C LYS A 22 8.84 10.64 -17.51
N TYR A 23 8.33 9.83 -16.59
CA TYR A 23 9.13 8.92 -15.76
C TYR A 23 8.67 7.46 -15.81
N GLY A 24 7.57 7.14 -16.50
CA GLY A 24 7.07 5.76 -16.62
C GLY A 24 6.48 5.18 -15.33
N LEU A 25 6.22 6.02 -14.31
CA LEU A 25 5.73 5.56 -13.02
C LEU A 25 4.21 5.40 -13.02
N VAL A 26 3.76 4.16 -12.84
CA VAL A 26 2.36 3.80 -12.69
C VAL A 26 2.01 3.77 -11.20
N ASP A 27 0.92 4.44 -10.81
CA ASP A 27 0.37 4.43 -9.44
C ASP A 27 1.25 5.08 -8.38
N ILE A 28 1.25 6.41 -8.32
CA ILE A 28 2.03 7.17 -7.32
C ILE A 28 1.30 7.40 -5.99
N TYR A 29 0.02 7.00 -5.91
CA TYR A 29 -0.87 7.36 -4.79
C TYR A 29 -1.19 6.21 -3.84
N SER A 30 -0.94 4.96 -4.23
CA SER A 30 -1.21 3.81 -3.36
C SER A 30 -0.05 3.43 -2.47
N SER A 31 -0.38 2.74 -1.38
CA SER A 31 0.55 1.91 -0.60
C SER A 31 1.81 2.66 -0.20
N SER A 32 1.68 3.95 0.15
CA SER A 32 2.80 4.78 0.61
C SER A 32 3.87 5.05 -0.47
N LYS A 33 3.59 4.80 -1.76
CA LYS A 33 4.52 5.05 -2.89
C LYS A 33 5.02 6.49 -2.94
N ILE A 34 4.23 7.44 -2.45
CA ILE A 34 4.63 8.85 -2.36
C ILE A 34 5.91 9.07 -1.55
N PHE A 35 6.16 8.24 -0.52
CA PHE A 35 7.37 8.36 0.30
C PHE A 35 8.60 7.79 -0.40
N GLU A 36 8.44 6.75 -1.22
CA GLU A 36 9.51 6.28 -2.11
C GLU A 36 9.90 7.37 -3.12
N ILE A 37 8.93 8.14 -3.62
CA ILE A 37 9.19 9.31 -4.49
C ILE A 37 10.00 10.36 -3.75
N ILE A 38 9.63 10.72 -2.52
CA ILE A 38 10.38 11.67 -1.68
C ILE A 38 11.83 11.19 -1.46
N ILE A 39 12.03 9.91 -1.13
CA ILE A 39 13.37 9.33 -0.94
C ILE A 39 14.18 9.42 -2.23
N SER A 40 13.62 8.99 -3.36
CA SER A 40 14.30 9.01 -4.66
C SER A 40 14.66 10.42 -5.13
N ASP A 41 13.78 11.40 -4.84
CA ASP A 41 13.98 12.80 -5.22
C ASP A 41 15.18 13.43 -4.52
N CYS A 42 15.37 13.06 -3.25
CA CYS A 42 16.46 13.51 -2.41
C CYS A 42 17.78 12.80 -2.74
N LEU A 43 17.72 11.48 -2.96
CA LEU A 43 18.91 10.67 -3.25
C LEU A 43 19.32 10.67 -4.73
N ASN A 44 18.57 11.34 -5.60
CA ASN A 44 18.77 11.36 -7.07
C ASN A 44 18.68 9.98 -7.73
N HIS A 45 17.94 9.07 -7.12
CA HIS A 45 17.72 7.74 -7.68
C HIS A 45 16.62 7.79 -8.74
N ILE A 46 16.78 6.99 -9.78
CA ILE A 46 15.72 6.69 -10.73
C ILE A 46 14.79 5.67 -10.07
N LEU A 47 13.52 6.04 -9.87
CA LEU A 47 12.52 5.08 -9.38
C LEU A 47 12.28 3.98 -10.41
N LEU A 48 12.17 2.76 -9.90
CA LEU A 48 11.81 1.61 -10.72
C LEU A 48 10.29 1.40 -10.68
N PRO A 49 9.67 1.02 -11.81
CA PRO A 49 8.26 0.63 -11.83
C PRO A 49 8.02 -0.54 -10.88
N SER A 50 7.01 -0.44 -10.02
CA SER A 50 6.67 -1.49 -9.06
C SER A 50 6.18 -2.75 -9.77
N HIS A 51 7.07 -3.74 -9.91
CA HIS A 51 6.75 -5.11 -10.28
C HIS A 51 7.10 -6.06 -9.12
N ALA A 52 6.43 -7.20 -9.04
CA ALA A 52 6.72 -8.17 -7.98
C ALA A 52 8.19 -8.62 -8.06
N GLY A 53 9.01 -8.20 -7.08
CA GLY A 53 10.42 -8.54 -6.99
C GLY A 53 11.40 -7.55 -7.63
N SER A 54 10.93 -6.40 -8.12
CA SER A 54 11.81 -5.28 -8.47
C SER A 54 12.23 -4.50 -7.22
N ARG A 55 13.39 -3.85 -7.29
CA ARG A 55 13.85 -2.85 -6.32
C ARG A 55 13.10 -1.54 -6.47
N ASP A 56 13.28 -0.63 -5.53
CA ASP A 56 12.50 0.61 -5.46
C ASP A 56 13.14 1.73 -6.29
N GLY A 57 14.47 1.78 -6.34
CA GLY A 57 15.21 2.72 -7.18
C GLY A 57 16.58 2.23 -7.62
N LYS A 58 17.24 3.01 -8.47
CA LYS A 58 18.60 2.74 -8.95
C LYS A 58 19.38 4.02 -9.29
N ASP A 59 20.68 3.91 -9.31
CA ASP A 59 21.61 4.88 -9.89
C ASP A 59 22.72 4.13 -10.66
N ASP A 60 23.84 4.81 -10.94
CA ASP A 60 25.01 4.22 -11.61
C ASP A 60 25.76 3.20 -10.71
N SER A 61 25.54 3.23 -9.40
CA SER A 61 26.17 2.32 -8.43
C SER A 61 25.40 1.01 -8.29
N GLY A 62 24.08 1.03 -8.44
CA GLY A 62 23.25 -0.18 -8.42
C GLY A 62 21.79 0.07 -8.03
N GLU A 63 21.11 -1.00 -7.64
CA GLU A 63 19.71 -0.98 -7.21
C GLU A 63 19.56 -0.85 -5.69
N TYR A 64 18.53 -0.13 -5.26
CA TYR A 64 18.23 0.19 -3.87
C TYR A 64 16.87 -0.35 -3.45
N GLU A 65 16.81 -0.90 -2.24
CA GLU A 65 15.56 -1.18 -1.53
C GLU A 65 15.28 -0.05 -0.55
N TYR A 66 14.06 0.46 -0.53
CA TYR A 66 13.61 1.44 0.44
C TYR A 66 12.77 0.78 1.52
N LYS A 67 13.05 1.18 2.75
CA LYS A 67 12.16 0.99 3.89
C LYS A 67 11.96 2.35 4.51
N HIS A 68 10.74 2.67 4.87
CA HIS A 68 10.45 3.92 5.56
C HIS A 68 9.49 3.71 6.74
N TYR A 69 9.56 4.62 7.71
CA TYR A 69 8.47 4.85 8.65
C TYR A 69 8.26 6.36 8.77
N LYS A 70 7.06 6.75 9.20
CA LYS A 70 6.66 8.14 9.41
C LYS A 70 6.86 8.54 10.86
N GLU A 71 7.24 9.78 11.15
CA GLU A 71 7.34 10.29 12.53
C GLU A 71 6.01 10.11 13.28
N SER A 72 4.88 10.36 12.61
CA SER A 72 3.53 10.14 13.17
C SER A 72 3.17 8.67 13.44
N SER A 73 3.97 7.70 13.00
CA SER A 73 3.73 6.27 13.23
C SER A 73 3.87 5.92 14.70
N SER A 74 3.03 5.02 15.20
CA SER A 74 3.19 4.44 16.55
C SER A 74 4.37 3.47 16.65
N ASN A 75 4.91 3.02 15.51
CA ASN A 75 6.07 2.14 15.43
C ASN A 75 7.19 2.84 14.65
N HIS A 76 8.31 3.11 15.34
CA HIS A 76 9.52 3.72 14.79
C HIS A 76 10.58 2.67 14.43
N SER A 77 10.15 1.69 13.64
CA SER A 77 11.01 0.64 13.10
C SER A 77 10.58 0.27 11.69
N TRP A 78 11.49 -0.34 10.93
CA TRP A 78 11.26 -0.72 9.54
C TRP A 78 10.92 -2.19 9.43
N THR A 79 9.75 -2.49 8.85
CA THR A 79 9.25 -3.86 8.75
C THR A 79 9.72 -4.53 7.46
N PHE A 80 10.31 -5.71 7.60
CA PHE A 80 10.42 -6.68 6.50
C PHE A 80 9.25 -7.65 6.58
N ASN A 81 8.37 -7.57 5.58
CA ASN A 81 7.24 -8.46 5.41
C ASN A 81 7.66 -9.71 4.64
N ASP A 82 7.23 -10.89 5.09
CA ASP A 82 7.56 -12.19 4.47
C ASP A 82 9.07 -12.44 4.30
N PHE A 83 9.83 -12.39 5.39
CA PHE A 83 11.21 -12.85 5.35
C PHE A 83 11.19 -14.36 4.99
N SER A 84 11.71 -14.67 3.82
CA SER A 84 11.93 -16.03 3.34
C SER A 84 13.38 -16.14 2.89
N ASP A 85 13.91 -17.35 2.78
CA ASP A 85 15.27 -17.53 2.29
C ASP A 85 15.45 -16.86 0.92
N THR A 86 14.43 -16.90 0.05
CA THR A 86 14.43 -16.19 -1.23
C THR A 86 14.41 -14.67 -1.06
N THR A 87 13.57 -14.12 -0.18
CA THR A 87 13.49 -12.66 0.05
C THR A 87 14.80 -12.13 0.61
N ILE A 88 15.39 -12.87 1.55
CA ILE A 88 16.66 -12.53 2.18
C ILE A 88 17.79 -12.64 1.16
N GLU A 89 17.86 -13.73 0.40
CA GLU A 89 18.90 -13.92 -0.61
C GLU A 89 18.86 -12.83 -1.70
N LYS A 90 17.66 -12.37 -2.10
CA LYS A 90 17.56 -11.24 -3.03
C LYS A 90 18.32 -10.00 -2.52
N LEU A 91 18.33 -9.74 -1.21
CA LEU A 91 19.04 -8.59 -0.64
C LEU A 91 20.55 -8.66 -0.85
N ASN A 92 21.14 -9.86 -1.02
CA ASN A 92 22.57 -9.98 -1.37
C ASN A 92 22.93 -9.29 -2.68
N HIS A 93 21.97 -9.16 -3.60
CA HIS A 93 22.14 -8.50 -4.89
C HIS A 93 21.69 -7.03 -4.88
N CYS A 94 21.15 -6.55 -3.76
CA CYS A 94 20.85 -5.13 -3.57
C CYS A 94 22.14 -4.39 -3.24
N TYR A 95 22.35 -3.23 -3.84
CA TYR A 95 23.50 -2.40 -3.50
C TYR A 95 23.36 -1.91 -2.06
N VAL A 96 22.27 -1.20 -1.76
CA VAL A 96 21.99 -0.65 -0.43
C VAL A 96 20.49 -0.73 -0.11
N VAL A 97 20.18 -1.10 1.13
CA VAL A 97 18.88 -0.88 1.75
C VAL A 97 18.90 0.46 2.46
N ILE A 98 18.03 1.37 2.03
CA ILE A 98 17.80 2.67 2.64
C ILE A 98 16.73 2.54 3.71
N PHE A 99 17.11 2.79 4.95
CA PHE A 99 16.19 2.87 6.09
C PHE A 99 15.87 4.33 6.36
N ALA A 100 14.81 4.83 5.72
CA ALA A 100 14.44 6.23 5.71
C ALA A 100 13.49 6.61 6.85
N HIS A 101 13.75 7.76 7.46
CA HIS A 101 12.80 8.45 8.30
C HIS A 101 12.05 9.50 7.50
N ILE A 102 10.73 9.60 7.70
CA ILE A 102 9.92 10.65 7.09
C ILE A 102 9.29 11.49 8.19
N GLU A 103 9.69 12.76 8.28
CA GLU A 103 9.02 13.76 9.09
C GLU A 103 7.75 14.21 8.37
N ASP A 104 6.61 13.60 8.72
CA ASP A 104 5.32 13.80 8.04
C ASP A 104 4.36 14.75 8.77
N GLN A 105 4.78 15.35 9.89
CA GLN A 105 3.96 16.31 10.64
C GLN A 105 3.97 17.72 10.02
N LYS A 106 4.87 17.95 9.06
CA LYS A 106 5.01 19.23 8.34
C LYS A 106 4.00 19.40 7.22
N GLU A 107 3.91 20.64 6.73
CA GLU A 107 3.35 20.88 5.40
C GLU A 107 4.29 20.43 4.31
N LEU A 108 4.09 19.33 3.62
CA LEU A 108 5.13 18.65 2.85
C LEU A 108 6.04 17.83 3.77
N PRO A 109 5.84 16.50 3.81
CA PRO A 109 6.73 15.59 4.50
C PRO A 109 8.17 15.73 4.01
N GLU A 110 9.10 15.58 4.95
CA GLU A 110 10.53 15.71 4.70
C GLU A 110 11.23 14.37 4.95
N PHE A 111 12.06 13.95 3.99
CA PHE A 111 13.05 12.92 4.22
C PHE A 111 14.27 13.58 4.85
N ASP A 112 14.41 13.47 6.17
CA ASP A 112 15.35 14.24 7.00
C ASP A 112 16.60 13.45 7.41
N TRP A 113 16.47 12.15 7.63
CA TRP A 113 17.59 11.24 7.92
C TRP A 113 17.34 9.78 7.52
N PHE A 114 18.42 9.01 7.43
CA PHE A 114 18.40 7.60 7.08
C PHE A 114 19.63 6.81 7.53
N TYR A 115 19.55 5.50 7.39
CA TYR A 115 20.72 4.62 7.35
C TYR A 115 20.89 4.01 5.96
N GLN A 116 22.14 3.87 5.54
CA GLN A 116 22.54 3.12 4.33
C GLN A 116 23.15 1.80 4.77
N VAL A 117 22.44 0.70 4.54
CA VAL A 117 22.93 -0.63 4.90
C VAL A 117 23.22 -1.40 3.62
N PRO A 118 24.47 -1.82 3.34
CA PRO A 118 24.75 -2.64 2.17
C PRO A 118 23.86 -3.88 2.13
N GLY A 119 23.34 -4.24 0.95
CA GLY A 119 22.35 -5.31 0.84
C GLY A 119 22.83 -6.65 1.40
N LYS A 120 24.11 -6.98 1.19
CA LYS A 120 24.76 -8.16 1.77
C LYS A 120 24.77 -8.15 3.30
N VAL A 121 25.11 -7.00 3.92
CA VAL A 121 25.11 -6.86 5.38
C VAL A 121 23.69 -7.05 5.94
N MET A 122 22.70 -6.48 5.27
CA MET A 122 21.30 -6.63 5.67
C MET A 122 20.82 -8.08 5.53
N SER A 123 21.19 -8.75 4.44
CA SER A 123 20.89 -10.17 4.21
C SER A 123 21.48 -11.04 5.32
N ASP A 124 22.76 -10.90 5.63
CA ASP A 124 23.44 -11.68 6.68
C ASP A 124 22.80 -11.46 8.06
N TYR A 125 22.46 -10.20 8.38
CA TYR A 125 21.72 -9.90 9.61
C TYR A 125 20.36 -10.59 9.64
N LEU A 126 19.57 -10.50 8.57
CA LEU A 126 18.23 -11.11 8.53
C LEU A 126 18.32 -12.64 8.59
N LYS A 127 19.30 -13.27 7.93
CA LYS A 127 19.54 -14.71 8.04
C LYS A 127 19.68 -15.14 9.50
N GLN A 128 20.43 -14.38 10.31
CA GLN A 128 20.63 -14.70 11.72
C GLN A 128 19.44 -14.31 12.60
N ALA A 129 18.92 -13.09 12.43
CA ALA A 129 17.86 -12.54 13.26
C ALA A 129 16.54 -13.30 13.13
N THR A 130 16.32 -13.99 12.01
CA THR A 130 15.07 -14.68 11.71
C THR A 130 15.04 -16.16 12.12
N ILE A 131 16.17 -16.78 12.46
CA ILE A 131 16.28 -18.22 12.79
C ILE A 131 15.28 -18.65 13.87
N LYS A 132 15.11 -17.83 14.90
CA LYS A 132 14.28 -18.13 16.07
C LYS A 132 12.86 -17.56 16.00
N ILE A 133 12.53 -16.82 14.93
CA ILE A 133 11.24 -16.14 14.82
C ILE A 133 10.15 -17.15 14.43
N LYS A 134 9.15 -17.31 15.31
CA LYS A 134 8.02 -18.24 15.13
C LYS A 134 6.71 -17.59 14.69
N ASN A 135 6.73 -16.35 14.19
CA ASN A 135 5.48 -15.69 13.77
C ASN A 135 5.00 -16.20 12.39
N THR A 136 3.68 -16.36 12.25
CA THR A 136 3.04 -16.93 11.06
C THR A 136 3.16 -16.06 9.81
N ARG A 137 3.28 -14.74 10.00
CA ARG A 137 3.41 -13.75 8.91
C ARG A 137 4.82 -13.66 8.32
N LYS A 138 5.82 -14.21 9.03
CA LYS A 138 7.25 -14.00 8.81
C LYS A 138 7.60 -12.51 8.70
N MET A 139 7.25 -11.75 9.72
CA MET A 139 7.59 -10.33 9.84
C MET A 139 8.71 -10.10 10.84
N ILE A 140 9.65 -9.22 10.52
CA ILE A 140 10.67 -8.74 11.45
C ILE A 140 10.76 -7.22 11.33
N ASN A 141 10.88 -6.56 12.48
CA ASN A 141 11.14 -5.13 12.56
C ASN A 141 12.64 -4.92 12.81
N VAL A 142 13.22 -3.98 12.07
CA VAL A 142 14.58 -3.50 12.27
C VAL A 142 14.49 -2.10 12.87
N SER A 143 15.04 -1.89 14.06
CA SER A 143 15.04 -0.60 14.77
C SER A 143 16.34 0.17 14.53
N PRO A 144 16.35 1.50 14.78
CA PRO A 144 17.58 2.29 14.80
C PRO A 144 18.67 1.69 15.70
N SER A 145 18.31 1.25 16.90
CA SER A 145 19.26 0.64 17.86
C SER A 145 19.92 -0.64 17.34
N GLN A 146 19.21 -1.44 16.52
CA GLN A 146 19.78 -2.61 15.88
C GLN A 146 20.76 -2.21 14.77
N ILE A 147 20.43 -1.20 13.96
CA ILE A 147 21.32 -0.73 12.90
C ILE A 147 22.59 -0.11 13.50
N GLU A 148 22.46 0.74 14.51
CA GLU A 148 23.60 1.41 15.13
C GLU A 148 24.42 0.47 16.01
N GLY A 149 23.77 -0.30 16.88
CA GLY A 149 24.44 -1.13 17.87
C GLY A 149 24.93 -2.47 17.33
N VAL A 150 24.20 -3.11 16.41
CA VAL A 150 24.54 -4.44 15.88
C VAL A 150 25.30 -4.32 14.55
N LEU A 151 24.87 -3.43 13.66
CA LEU A 151 25.52 -3.28 12.34
C LEU A 151 26.64 -2.23 12.33
N GLY A 152 26.72 -1.38 13.37
CA GLY A 152 27.74 -0.32 13.45
C GLY A 152 27.54 0.80 12.43
N ILE A 153 26.34 0.95 11.88
CA ILE A 153 26.04 1.91 10.80
C ILE A 153 25.47 3.19 11.42
N LYS A 154 26.04 4.32 11.00
CA LYS A 154 25.66 5.65 11.52
C LYS A 154 24.53 6.28 10.70
N LYS A 155 23.73 7.07 11.39
CA LYS A 155 22.69 7.91 10.81
C LYS A 155 23.31 8.97 9.87
N THR A 156 22.67 9.17 8.73
CA THR A 156 22.99 10.22 7.75
C THR A 156 21.84 11.22 7.71
N PHE A 157 22.15 12.51 7.77
CA PHE A 157 21.16 13.59 7.63
C PHE A 157 21.14 14.11 6.19
N THR A 158 19.95 14.41 5.68
CA THR A 158 19.74 14.74 4.26
C THR A 158 19.98 16.21 3.94
N LYS A 159 20.00 17.10 4.95
CA LYS A 159 20.11 18.57 4.80
C LYS A 159 21.24 19.03 3.89
N ASN A 160 22.33 18.28 3.80
CA ASN A 160 23.52 18.63 3.02
C ASN A 160 23.68 17.78 1.74
N LEU A 161 22.69 16.99 1.37
CA LEU A 161 22.76 16.17 0.16
C LEU A 161 22.43 17.02 -1.08
N PRO A 162 23.17 16.84 -2.19
CA PRO A 162 22.92 17.55 -3.44
C PRO A 162 21.70 16.96 -4.14
N CYS A 163 20.50 17.35 -3.71
CA CYS A 163 19.23 16.89 -4.27
C CYS A 163 18.92 17.58 -5.60
N LYS A 164 18.55 16.83 -6.64
CA LYS A 164 18.19 17.35 -7.97
C LYS A 164 16.72 17.76 -8.07
N HIS A 165 15.88 17.33 -7.12
CA HIS A 165 14.49 17.81 -7.00
C HIS A 165 13.61 17.56 -8.24
N PHE A 166 13.79 16.42 -8.91
CA PHE A 166 13.00 15.96 -10.07
C PHE A 166 11.48 15.93 -9.85
N TYR A 167 11.04 15.63 -8.62
CA TYR A 167 9.63 15.43 -8.25
C TYR A 167 9.10 16.51 -7.31
N THR A 168 9.94 17.40 -6.80
CA THR A 168 9.59 18.36 -5.73
C THR A 168 8.36 19.22 -6.07
N SER A 169 8.21 19.70 -7.31
CA SER A 169 7.02 20.48 -7.70
C SER A 169 5.74 19.64 -7.69
N TYR A 170 5.80 18.41 -8.19
CA TYR A 170 4.70 17.45 -8.16
C TYR A 170 4.31 17.10 -6.72
N LEU A 171 5.29 16.81 -5.86
CA LEU A 171 5.07 16.50 -4.44
C LEU A 171 4.33 17.65 -3.74
N LYS A 172 4.76 18.90 -3.92
CA LYS A 172 4.06 20.08 -3.38
C LYS A 172 2.61 20.16 -3.87
N GLY A 173 2.39 19.94 -5.16
CA GLY A 173 1.05 19.90 -5.74
C GLY A 173 0.17 18.81 -5.14
N ILE A 174 0.69 17.57 -5.08
CA ILE A 174 0.00 16.41 -4.54
C ILE A 174 -0.40 16.65 -3.09
N PHE A 175 0.54 17.01 -2.20
CA PHE A 175 0.24 17.20 -0.79
C PHE A 175 -0.74 18.36 -0.54
N SER A 176 -0.63 19.45 -1.32
CA SER A 176 -1.59 20.57 -1.24
C SER A 176 -3.00 20.12 -1.63
N ILE A 177 -3.13 19.38 -2.73
CA ILE A 177 -4.42 18.88 -3.23
C ILE A 177 -5.02 17.86 -2.26
N THR A 178 -4.24 16.87 -1.81
CA THR A 178 -4.74 15.77 -0.98
C THR A 178 -5.21 16.27 0.38
N ARG A 179 -4.56 17.27 0.99
CA ARG A 179 -5.05 17.91 2.21
C ARG A 179 -6.39 18.61 2.03
N ARG A 180 -6.62 19.24 0.87
CA ARG A 180 -7.92 19.84 0.57
C ARG A 180 -8.98 18.77 0.41
N ILE A 181 -8.66 17.67 -0.28
CA ILE A 181 -9.54 16.50 -0.39
C ILE A 181 -9.88 15.96 1.01
N GLU A 182 -8.87 15.71 1.84
CA GLU A 182 -9.00 15.23 3.23
C GLU A 182 -9.95 16.11 4.06
N LYS A 183 -9.81 17.44 3.96
CA LYS A 183 -10.72 18.39 4.60
C LYS A 183 -12.16 18.27 4.10
N ILE A 184 -12.36 18.12 2.79
CA ILE A 184 -13.70 17.99 2.18
C ILE A 184 -14.38 16.68 2.60
N VAL A 185 -13.66 15.56 2.54
CA VAL A 185 -14.23 14.24 2.83
C VAL A 185 -14.26 13.90 4.32
N GLY A 186 -13.46 14.61 5.14
CA GLY A 186 -13.36 14.37 6.58
C GLY A 186 -12.56 13.12 6.94
N THR A 187 -11.55 12.77 6.14
CA THR A 187 -10.62 11.65 6.38
C THR A 187 -9.18 12.13 6.31
N LYS A 188 -8.22 11.33 6.78
CA LYS A 188 -6.79 11.65 6.80
C LYS A 188 -5.98 10.52 6.15
N ASP A 189 -4.73 10.82 5.82
CA ASP A 189 -3.74 9.88 5.32
C ASP A 189 -4.16 9.18 4.00
N ILE A 190 -4.77 9.91 3.07
CA ILE A 190 -5.34 9.30 1.84
C ILE A 190 -4.29 8.70 0.88
N LEU A 191 -3.00 8.93 1.14
CA LEU A 191 -1.86 8.49 0.33
C LEU A 191 -1.12 7.24 0.88
N THR A 192 -1.51 6.71 2.04
CA THR A 192 -0.77 5.60 2.68
C THR A 192 -1.28 4.22 2.27
N SER A 193 -2.56 4.08 1.93
CA SER A 193 -3.24 2.81 1.63
C SER A 193 -3.95 2.84 0.26
N ASN A 194 -5.16 2.29 0.16
CA ASN A 194 -6.03 2.42 -1.01
C ASN A 194 -7.12 3.49 -0.82
N LYS A 195 -7.03 4.28 0.26
CA LYS A 195 -8.06 5.25 0.66
C LYS A 195 -8.42 6.26 -0.43
N LEU A 196 -7.45 6.74 -1.21
CA LEU A 196 -7.75 7.59 -2.36
C LEU A 196 -8.67 6.88 -3.36
N TRP A 197 -8.43 5.61 -3.69
CA TRP A 197 -9.30 4.84 -4.58
C TRP A 197 -10.69 4.62 -4.00
N GLU A 198 -10.79 4.42 -2.69
CA GLU A 198 -12.09 4.34 -2.02
C GLU A 198 -12.89 5.64 -2.17
N ILE A 199 -12.23 6.80 -2.10
CA ILE A 199 -12.86 8.09 -2.39
C ILE A 199 -13.33 8.17 -3.85
N LEU A 200 -12.53 7.72 -4.82
CA LEU A 200 -12.95 7.68 -6.23
C LEU A 200 -14.17 6.75 -6.43
N VAL A 201 -14.21 5.61 -5.75
CA VAL A 201 -15.36 4.69 -5.80
C VAL A 201 -16.57 5.34 -5.14
N SER A 202 -16.39 6.05 -4.02
CA SER A 202 -17.49 6.68 -3.29
C SER A 202 -18.15 7.81 -4.07
N LEU A 203 -17.39 8.55 -4.90
CA LEU A 203 -17.93 9.52 -5.84
C LEU A 203 -18.88 8.90 -6.88
N GLN A 204 -18.68 7.63 -7.20
CA GLN A 204 -19.49 6.89 -8.18
C GLN A 204 -20.70 6.20 -7.55
N THR A 205 -20.64 5.92 -6.25
CA THR A 205 -21.73 5.25 -5.51
C THR A 205 -22.59 6.21 -4.69
N GLY A 206 -22.17 7.47 -4.53
CA GLY A 206 -22.81 8.42 -3.62
C GLY A 206 -22.55 8.12 -2.13
N HIS A 207 -21.60 7.23 -1.81
CA HIS A 207 -21.25 6.92 -0.42
C HIS A 207 -20.28 7.95 0.16
N LYS A 208 -20.23 8.01 1.50
CA LYS A 208 -19.23 8.75 2.27
C LYS A 208 -18.19 7.80 2.85
N VAL A 209 -16.92 7.99 2.47
CA VAL A 209 -15.79 7.24 3.05
C VAL A 209 -15.60 7.62 4.52
N LEU A 210 -15.34 6.62 5.34
CA LEU A 210 -15.08 6.77 6.77
C LEU A 210 -13.57 6.71 7.06
N SER A 211 -13.17 7.35 8.17
CA SER A 211 -11.79 7.25 8.66
C SER A 211 -11.52 5.85 9.22
N GLU A 212 -10.25 5.42 9.18
CA GLU A 212 -9.83 4.07 9.59
C GLU A 212 -10.10 3.73 11.08
N GLN A 213 -10.43 4.72 11.90
CA GLN A 213 -10.85 4.51 13.29
C GLN A 213 -12.26 3.91 13.40
N LYS A 214 -13.07 3.99 12.34
CA LYS A 214 -14.40 3.36 12.28
C LYS A 214 -14.28 1.94 11.75
N ALA A 215 -15.16 1.07 12.22
CA ALA A 215 -15.15 -0.33 11.84
C ALA A 215 -15.45 -0.56 10.35
N HIS A 216 -16.04 0.39 9.62
CA HIS A 216 -16.55 0.24 8.25
C HIS A 216 -15.85 1.22 7.29
N ASP A 217 -15.81 0.90 5.99
CA ASP A 217 -15.08 1.71 5.01
C ASP A 217 -15.92 2.90 4.51
N ALA A 218 -17.22 2.69 4.30
CA ALA A 218 -18.13 3.72 3.80
C ALA A 218 -19.54 3.61 4.37
N VAL A 219 -20.31 4.69 4.28
CA VAL A 219 -21.72 4.76 4.67
C VAL A 219 -22.53 5.53 3.64
N ASP A 220 -23.78 5.13 3.37
CA ASP A 220 -24.70 5.91 2.54
C ASP A 220 -25.54 6.91 3.35
N GLU A 221 -26.42 7.66 2.67
CA GLU A 221 -27.30 8.65 3.30
C GLU A 221 -28.35 8.03 4.25
N LYS A 222 -28.63 6.72 4.12
CA LYS A 222 -29.56 5.97 4.98
C LYS A 222 -28.88 5.41 6.23
N GLY A 223 -27.56 5.54 6.33
CA GLY A 223 -26.77 5.00 7.44
C GLY A 223 -26.36 3.54 7.25
N GLU A 224 -26.51 2.99 6.04
CA GLU A 224 -26.09 1.63 5.73
C GLU A 224 -24.58 1.60 5.46
N PHE A 225 -23.88 0.60 6.00
CA PHE A 225 -22.42 0.48 5.91
C PHE A 225 -21.97 -0.41 4.75
N TYR A 226 -20.79 -0.13 4.23
CA TYR A 226 -20.19 -0.85 3.10
C TYR A 226 -18.71 -1.12 3.34
N GLU A 227 -18.26 -2.31 2.93
CA GLU A 227 -16.83 -2.67 2.86
C GLU A 227 -16.33 -2.52 1.43
N TYR A 228 -15.17 -1.88 1.24
CA TYR A 228 -14.60 -1.65 -0.09
C TYR A 228 -13.41 -2.58 -0.36
N LYS A 229 -13.32 -3.06 -1.59
CA LYS A 229 -12.12 -3.71 -2.14
C LYS A 229 -11.86 -3.20 -3.55
N VAL A 230 -10.64 -2.74 -3.78
CA VAL A 230 -10.19 -2.25 -5.08
C VAL A 230 -9.16 -3.21 -5.68
N ALA A 231 -9.19 -3.42 -6.98
CA ALA A 231 -8.22 -4.26 -7.69
C ALA A 231 -7.93 -3.73 -9.12
N ARG A 232 -6.72 -3.98 -9.63
CA ARG A 232 -6.32 -3.63 -11.01
C ARG A 232 -6.96 -4.56 -12.06
N ASN A 233 -7.32 -5.76 -11.62
CA ASN A 233 -7.92 -6.81 -12.42
C ASN A 233 -8.99 -7.52 -11.57
N TYR A 234 -9.65 -8.53 -12.13
CA TYR A 234 -10.66 -9.31 -11.42
C TYR A 234 -10.04 -10.27 -10.39
N SER A 235 -9.28 -9.73 -9.44
CA SER A 235 -8.69 -10.45 -8.31
C SER A 235 -8.64 -9.52 -7.09
N TRP A 236 -9.71 -9.55 -6.30
CA TRP A 236 -9.81 -8.77 -5.05
C TRP A 236 -9.27 -9.59 -3.90
N ASN A 237 -8.17 -9.12 -3.29
CA ASN A 237 -7.52 -9.82 -2.18
C ASN A 237 -8.20 -9.52 -0.85
N PHE A 238 -8.43 -10.58 -0.08
CA PHE A 238 -8.91 -10.54 1.29
C PHE A 238 -7.84 -11.16 2.17
N GLU A 239 -7.38 -10.41 3.17
CA GLU A 239 -6.30 -10.80 4.07
C GLU A 239 -6.84 -10.94 5.49
N ASP A 240 -6.11 -11.68 6.33
CA ASP A 240 -6.42 -11.87 7.75
C ASP A 240 -7.86 -12.31 8.04
N ILE A 241 -8.38 -13.20 7.18
CA ILE A 241 -9.76 -13.69 7.25
C ILE A 241 -9.94 -14.55 8.50
N SER A 242 -10.33 -13.89 9.58
CA SER A 242 -10.63 -14.45 10.89
C SER A 242 -12.14 -14.42 11.13
N PRO A 243 -12.67 -15.19 12.10
CA PRO A 243 -14.09 -15.13 12.45
C PRO A 243 -14.57 -13.70 12.72
N LYS A 244 -13.77 -12.88 13.42
CA LYS A 244 -14.08 -11.47 13.68
C LYS A 244 -14.22 -10.64 12.40
N VAL A 245 -13.32 -10.84 11.44
CA VAL A 245 -13.36 -10.14 10.13
C VAL A 245 -14.58 -10.57 9.33
N LEU A 246 -14.88 -11.87 9.28
CA LEU A 246 -16.06 -12.39 8.59
C LEU A 246 -17.36 -11.89 9.22
N SER A 247 -17.47 -11.88 10.55
CA SER A 247 -18.64 -11.34 11.25
C SER A 247 -18.85 -9.85 10.99
N LYS A 248 -17.78 -9.08 10.76
CA LYS A 248 -17.89 -7.67 10.35
C LYS A 248 -18.53 -7.56 8.97
N PHE A 249 -18.09 -8.34 7.98
CA PHE A 249 -18.70 -8.30 6.64
C PHE A 249 -20.20 -8.59 6.67
N LEU A 250 -20.65 -9.50 7.53
CA LEU A 250 -22.08 -9.81 7.68
C LEU A 250 -22.92 -8.65 8.23
N GLN A 251 -22.31 -7.60 8.77
CA GLN A 251 -22.99 -6.39 9.24
C GLN A 251 -23.09 -5.30 8.16
N GLU A 252 -22.39 -5.48 7.04
CA GLU A 252 -22.42 -4.53 5.93
C GLU A 252 -23.68 -4.73 5.10
N LYS A 253 -24.11 -3.69 4.40
CA LYS A 253 -25.16 -3.77 3.39
C LYS A 253 -24.69 -4.50 2.13
N ALA A 254 -23.45 -4.25 1.72
CA ALA A 254 -22.81 -4.90 0.60
C ALA A 254 -21.29 -4.83 0.70
N VAL A 255 -20.61 -5.79 0.06
CA VAL A 255 -19.18 -5.69 -0.23
C VAL A 255 -19.01 -5.10 -1.63
N VAL A 256 -18.39 -3.93 -1.70
CA VAL A 256 -18.17 -3.18 -2.93
C VAL A 256 -16.84 -3.60 -3.55
N LEU A 257 -16.90 -4.28 -4.70
CA LEU A 257 -15.75 -4.76 -5.46
C LEU A 257 -15.51 -3.85 -6.66
N ALA A 258 -14.46 -3.04 -6.63
CA ALA A 258 -14.14 -2.09 -7.70
C ALA A 258 -12.92 -2.54 -8.52
N ILE A 259 -13.02 -2.39 -9.84
CA ILE A 259 -11.90 -2.49 -10.77
C ILE A 259 -11.42 -1.09 -11.09
N ILE A 260 -10.12 -0.84 -10.93
CA ILE A 260 -9.50 0.46 -11.15
C ILE A 260 -8.37 0.38 -12.17
N ASP A 261 -8.20 1.46 -12.93
CA ASP A 261 -7.01 1.74 -13.71
C ASP A 261 -6.12 2.71 -12.94
N LYS A 262 -5.00 2.19 -12.42
CA LYS A 262 -4.09 2.99 -11.63
C LYS A 262 -3.16 3.90 -12.44
N ALA A 263 -2.99 3.61 -13.73
CA ALA A 263 -2.19 4.46 -14.62
C ALA A 263 -2.98 5.72 -14.98
N ARG A 264 -4.28 5.56 -15.28
CA ARG A 264 -5.17 6.66 -15.70
C ARG A 264 -6.04 7.23 -14.58
N MET A 265 -5.80 6.78 -13.34
CA MET A 265 -6.56 7.18 -12.15
C MET A 265 -8.08 7.12 -12.34
N LYS A 266 -8.58 5.97 -12.80
CA LYS A 266 -9.99 5.79 -13.19
C LYS A 266 -10.63 4.57 -12.52
N VAL A 267 -11.89 4.69 -12.11
CA VAL A 267 -12.73 3.53 -11.75
C VAL A 267 -13.36 2.96 -13.03
N LEU A 268 -13.12 1.68 -13.30
CA LEU A 268 -13.58 1.01 -14.52
C LEU A 268 -14.92 0.31 -14.32
N LYS A 269 -15.08 -0.40 -13.21
CA LYS A 269 -16.29 -1.17 -12.87
C LYS A 269 -16.47 -1.21 -11.37
N ILE A 270 -17.72 -1.25 -10.92
CA ILE A 270 -18.07 -1.44 -9.52
C ILE A 270 -19.11 -2.56 -9.45
N PHE A 271 -18.93 -3.46 -8.50
CA PHE A 271 -19.88 -4.53 -8.22
C PHE A 271 -20.32 -4.46 -6.76
N PHE A 272 -21.61 -4.65 -6.51
CA PHE A 272 -22.17 -4.83 -5.18
C PHE A 272 -22.45 -6.32 -4.98
N ALA A 273 -21.76 -6.93 -4.02
CA ALA A 273 -21.91 -8.33 -3.68
C ALA A 273 -22.61 -8.51 -2.33
N ASP A 274 -23.44 -9.55 -2.24
CA ASP A 274 -24.09 -9.94 -0.99
C ASP A 274 -23.05 -10.39 0.05
N PRO A 275 -23.01 -9.78 1.25
CA PRO A 275 -21.97 -10.10 2.23
C PRO A 275 -22.02 -11.54 2.74
N THR A 276 -23.21 -12.14 2.84
CA THR A 276 -23.37 -13.54 3.29
C THR A 276 -22.76 -14.49 2.26
N LYS A 277 -22.99 -14.23 0.97
CA LYS A 277 -22.42 -15.02 -0.12
C LYS A 277 -20.91 -14.80 -0.24
N VAL A 278 -20.42 -13.56 -0.03
CA VAL A 278 -18.98 -13.26 0.03
C VAL A 278 -18.33 -14.05 1.15
N VAL A 279 -18.84 -13.99 2.38
CA VAL A 279 -18.30 -14.70 3.54
C VAL A 279 -18.22 -16.21 3.27
N LYS A 280 -19.34 -16.80 2.82
CA LYS A 280 -19.37 -18.24 2.44
C LYS A 280 -18.30 -18.56 1.41
N ARG A 281 -18.15 -17.72 0.37
CA ARG A 281 -17.16 -17.98 -0.68
C ARG A 281 -15.72 -17.86 -0.18
N LEU A 282 -15.44 -16.91 0.73
CA LEU A 282 -14.12 -16.77 1.34
C LEU A 282 -13.75 -17.99 2.17
N GLU A 283 -14.69 -18.54 2.94
CA GLU A 283 -14.50 -19.77 3.72
C GLU A 283 -14.21 -20.97 2.82
N GLU A 284 -15.00 -21.17 1.76
CA GLU A 284 -14.78 -22.22 0.76
C GLU A 284 -13.37 -22.12 0.15
N LYS A 285 -12.94 -20.92 -0.26
CA LYS A 285 -11.62 -20.72 -0.86
C LYS A 285 -10.49 -20.94 0.14
N LEU A 286 -10.70 -20.62 1.42
CA LEU A 286 -9.72 -20.93 2.47
C LEU A 286 -9.59 -22.43 2.67
N GLU A 287 -10.68 -23.18 2.62
CA GLU A 287 -10.66 -24.64 2.71
C GLU A 287 -10.02 -25.28 1.48
N GLU A 288 -10.37 -24.83 0.27
CA GLU A 288 -9.69 -25.22 -0.97
C GLU A 288 -8.17 -25.00 -0.86
N LYS A 289 -7.75 -23.86 -0.30
CA LYS A 289 -6.33 -23.54 -0.06
C LYS A 289 -5.70 -24.50 0.96
N ARG A 290 -6.39 -24.84 2.05
CA ARG A 290 -5.92 -25.81 3.06
C ARG A 290 -5.73 -27.20 2.47
N ILE A 291 -6.72 -27.69 1.72
CA ILE A 291 -6.66 -28.99 1.05
C ILE A 291 -5.49 -29.03 0.06
N ARG A 292 -5.34 -28.00 -0.79
CA ARG A 292 -4.22 -27.93 -1.75
C ARG A 292 -2.86 -27.94 -1.06
N PHE A 293 -2.70 -27.12 -0.01
CA PHE A 293 -1.43 -27.04 0.72
C PHE A 293 -1.11 -28.36 1.43
N SER A 294 -2.09 -29.01 2.05
CA SER A 294 -1.95 -30.32 2.68
C SER A 294 -1.44 -31.38 1.69
N LYS A 295 -2.01 -31.42 0.47
CA LYS A 295 -1.55 -32.32 -0.61
C LYS A 295 -0.10 -32.06 -1.04
N GLU A 296 0.39 -30.83 -0.90
CA GLU A 296 1.77 -30.44 -1.19
C GLU A 296 2.72 -30.58 0.03
N GLY A 297 2.24 -31.11 1.16
CA GLY A 297 3.01 -31.16 2.42
C GLY A 297 3.31 -29.78 3.02
N LYS A 298 2.58 -28.74 2.61
CA LYS A 298 2.73 -27.35 3.06
C LYS A 298 1.65 -26.98 4.07
N ILE A 299 1.95 -26.00 4.91
CA ILE A 299 0.99 -25.41 5.85
C ILE A 299 0.47 -24.06 5.37
N VAL A 300 -0.82 -23.77 5.58
CA VAL A 300 -1.39 -22.45 5.29
C VAL A 300 -0.89 -21.47 6.35
N ARG A 301 -0.01 -20.55 5.95
CA ARG A 301 0.58 -19.53 6.84
C ARG A 301 -0.26 -18.25 6.96
N ARG A 302 -0.88 -17.83 5.86
CA ARG A 302 -1.71 -16.61 5.78
C ARG A 302 -3.15 -16.96 5.41
N LEU A 303 -4.09 -16.46 6.21
CA LEU A 303 -5.52 -16.52 5.96
C LEU A 303 -5.91 -15.48 4.91
N GLN A 304 -5.43 -15.70 3.69
CA GLN A 304 -5.58 -14.82 2.56
C GLN A 304 -6.06 -15.61 1.35
N VAL A 305 -7.12 -15.12 0.72
CA VAL A 305 -7.64 -15.59 -0.56
C VAL A 305 -8.11 -14.39 -1.38
N SER A 306 -8.38 -14.62 -2.66
CA SER A 306 -8.89 -13.57 -3.54
C SER A 306 -10.23 -13.99 -4.11
N LEU A 307 -11.16 -13.07 -4.31
CA LEU A 307 -12.31 -13.32 -5.20
C LEU A 307 -11.89 -13.00 -6.63
N SER A 308 -12.21 -13.89 -7.57
CA SER A 308 -11.90 -13.71 -9.00
C SER A 308 -13.14 -13.39 -9.83
N ALA A 309 -12.97 -13.13 -11.13
CA ALA A 309 -14.09 -12.90 -12.06
C ALA A 309 -15.18 -13.99 -11.98
N GLY A 310 -14.77 -15.27 -11.92
CA GLY A 310 -15.70 -16.40 -11.83
C GLY A 310 -16.43 -16.50 -10.48
N ASP A 311 -15.94 -15.80 -9.44
CA ASP A 311 -16.62 -15.75 -8.15
C ASP A 311 -17.74 -14.71 -8.12
N LEU A 312 -17.78 -13.74 -9.06
CA LEU A 312 -18.83 -12.71 -9.12
C LEU A 312 -20.24 -13.32 -9.19
N ALA A 313 -20.44 -14.35 -10.01
CA ALA A 313 -21.71 -15.05 -10.10
C ALA A 313 -22.05 -15.81 -8.79
N LYS A 314 -21.04 -16.34 -8.09
CA LYS A 314 -21.23 -17.09 -6.83
C LYS A 314 -21.60 -16.19 -5.67
N VAL A 315 -21.16 -14.93 -5.70
CA VAL A 315 -21.49 -13.91 -4.70
C VAL A 315 -22.66 -13.02 -5.11
N GLU A 316 -23.37 -13.41 -6.18
CA GLU A 316 -24.53 -12.70 -6.73
C GLU A 316 -24.24 -11.20 -6.95
N ALA A 317 -23.03 -10.91 -7.44
CA ALA A 317 -22.57 -9.56 -7.65
C ALA A 317 -23.38 -8.85 -8.75
N SER A 318 -23.95 -7.69 -8.41
CA SER A 318 -24.61 -6.80 -9.35
C SER A 318 -23.62 -5.72 -9.79
N GLN A 319 -23.43 -5.57 -11.11
CA GLN A 319 -22.58 -4.52 -11.65
C GLN A 319 -23.34 -3.21 -11.74
N ILE A 320 -22.69 -2.12 -11.32
CA ILE A 320 -23.08 -0.77 -11.75
C ILE A 320 -22.01 -0.23 -12.70
N PHE A 321 -22.45 0.57 -13.67
CA PHE A 321 -21.52 1.29 -14.54
C PHE A 321 -21.19 2.64 -13.88
N PRO A 322 -19.90 2.95 -13.68
CA PRO A 322 -19.50 4.28 -13.23
C PRO A 322 -20.02 5.35 -14.20
N GLN A 323 -20.52 6.45 -13.67
CA GLN A 323 -20.93 7.63 -14.43
C GLN A 323 -19.72 8.42 -14.93
#